data_AF-A0A1I7KV65-F1
#
_entry.id   AF-A0A1I7KV65-F1
#
_cell.length_a   1.000
_cell.length_b   1.000
_cell.length_c   1.000
_cell.angle_alpha   90.00
_cell.angle_beta   90.00
_cell.angle_gamma   90.00
#
_symmetry.space_group_name_H-M   'P 1'
#
loop_
_entity.id
_entity.type
_entity.pdbx_description
1 polymer ?
#
loop_
_entity_poly.entity_id
_entity_poly.type
_entity_poly.pdbx_seq_one_letter_code
_entity_poly.pdbx_strand_id
1 'polypeptide(L)' 'MTQQADNTQPFVQSARFVTIKLCATMTGLSPAAVEKRIERGHWVENKEWRRGRDGRIWIDTKGIEAWVLQATE' A
#
# COMPACT_ATOMS: atom_id res chain seq x y z
N MET A 1 -26.09 41.01 5.01
CA MET A 1 -25.80 39.76 4.26
C MET A 1 -24.45 39.26 4.73
N THR A 2 -24.43 38.39 5.74
CA THR A 2 -23.18 37.86 6.30
C THR A 2 -22.94 36.50 5.64
N GLN A 3 -21.99 36.43 4.70
CA GLN A 3 -21.56 35.17 4.11
C GLN A 3 -20.83 34.37 5.20
N GLN A 4 -21.40 33.23 5.58
CA GLN A 4 -20.69 32.21 6.36
C GLN A 4 -19.65 31.58 5.44
N ALA A 5 -18.38 31.70 5.82
CA ALA A 5 -17.30 30.99 5.15
C ALA A 5 -17.52 29.48 5.32
N ASP A 6 -17.56 28.76 4.21
CA ASP A 6 -17.73 27.32 4.16
C ASP A 6 -16.46 26.64 4.69
N ASN A 7 -16.44 26.36 5.99
CA ASN A 7 -15.32 25.72 6.69
C ASN A 7 -15.38 24.20 6.54
N THR A 8 -15.37 23.71 5.31
CA THR A 8 -15.33 22.27 5.05
C THR A 8 -13.88 21.78 5.12
N GLN A 9 -13.50 21.16 6.23
CA GLN A 9 -12.19 20.51 6.35
C GLN A 9 -12.12 19.25 5.48
N PRO A 10 -10.99 19.00 4.79
CA PRO A 10 -10.84 17.81 3.97
C PRO A 10 -10.74 16.55 4.85
N PHE A 11 -11.51 15.52 4.48
CA PHE A 11 -11.38 14.19 5.07
C PHE A 11 -10.26 13.42 4.36
N VAL A 12 -9.27 12.95 5.13
CA VAL A 12 -8.11 12.20 4.63
C VAL A 12 -8.23 10.73 5.01
N GLN A 13 -8.09 9.84 4.03
CA GLN A 13 -8.04 8.39 4.24
C GLN A 13 -6.67 7.83 3.83
N SER A 14 -6.31 6.69 4.42
CA SER A 14 -5.12 5.94 4.01
C SER A 14 -5.28 5.38 2.61
N ALA A 15 -4.23 5.50 1.80
CA ALA A 15 -4.20 4.89 0.48
C ALA A 15 -4.09 3.37 0.59
N ARG A 16 -4.97 2.63 -0.12
CA ARG A 16 -4.87 1.17 -0.20
C ARG A 16 -3.60 0.72 -0.93
N PHE A 17 -3.33 1.34 -2.07
CA PHE A 17 -2.16 1.05 -2.89
C PHE A 17 -1.06 2.05 -2.59
N VAL A 18 0.11 1.54 -2.24
CA VAL A 18 1.28 2.36 -1.88
C VAL A 18 2.49 1.95 -2.72
N THR A 19 3.45 2.86 -2.85
CA THR A 19 4.73 2.54 -3.51
C THR A 19 5.58 1.63 -2.61
N ILE A 20 6.57 0.95 -3.19
CA ILE A 20 7.55 0.14 -2.44
C ILE A 20 8.18 0.96 -1.31
N LYS A 21 8.56 2.22 -1.56
CA LYS A 21 9.17 3.09 -0.55
C LYS A 21 8.25 3.31 0.64
N LEU A 22 6.97 3.63 0.40
CA LEU A 22 6.00 3.85 1.48
C LEU A 22 5.66 2.54 2.19
N CYS A 23 5.49 1.43 1.47
CA CYS A 23 5.31 0.11 2.06
C CYS A 23 6.46 -0.25 3.02
N ALA A 24 7.71 -0.05 2.58
CA ALA A 24 8.90 -0.27 3.39
C ALA A 24 8.85 0.55 4.68
N THR A 25 8.53 1.85 4.58
CA THR A 25 8.35 2.71 5.76
C THR A 25 7.24 2.23 6.70
N MET A 26 6.08 1.86 6.17
CA MET A 26 4.92 1.43 6.96
C MET A 26 5.15 0.10 7.69
N THR A 27 5.88 -0.83 7.06
CA THR A 27 6.06 -2.20 7.56
C THR A 27 7.37 -2.41 8.33
N GLY A 28 8.29 -1.43 8.30
CA GLY A 28 9.63 -1.56 8.86
C GLY A 28 10.58 -2.43 8.01
N LEU A 29 10.16 -2.84 6.81
CA LEU A 29 10.99 -3.58 5.87
C LEU A 29 11.91 -2.62 5.10
N SER A 30 13.03 -3.12 4.58
CA SER A 30 13.78 -2.38 3.56
C SER A 30 13.10 -2.48 2.19
N PRO A 31 13.27 -1.51 1.28
CA PRO A 31 12.78 -1.62 -0.10
C PRO A 31 13.24 -2.91 -0.79
N ALA A 32 14.50 -3.30 -0.59
CA ALA A 32 15.05 -4.54 -1.13
C ALA A 32 14.38 -5.80 -0.55
N ALA A 33 13.90 -5.77 0.70
CA ALA A 33 13.15 -6.88 1.28
C ALA A 33 11.75 -7.01 0.65
N VAL A 34 11.11 -5.87 0.35
CA VAL A 34 9.83 -5.83 -0.38
C VAL A 34 10.02 -6.39 -1.80
N GLU A 35 11.04 -5.93 -2.53
CA GLU A 35 11.36 -6.42 -3.87
C GLU A 35 11.64 -7.93 -3.86
N LYS A 36 12.43 -8.43 -2.91
CA LYS A 36 12.71 -9.87 -2.77
C LYS A 36 11.46 -10.70 -2.49
N ARG A 37 10.45 -10.17 -1.78
CA ARG A 37 9.18 -10.90 -1.58
C ARG A 37 8.41 -11.06 -2.88
N ILE A 38 8.45 -10.06 -3.74
CA ILE A 38 7.87 -10.10 -5.09
C ILE A 38 8.66 -11.07 -5.96
N GLU A 39 9.99 -10.93 -6.03
CA GLU A 39 10.87 -11.76 -6.86
C GLU A 39 10.81 -13.25 -6.49
N ARG A 40 10.74 -13.57 -5.20
CA ARG A 40 10.64 -14.94 -4.71
C ARG A 40 9.22 -15.53 -4.80
N GLY A 41 8.23 -14.73 -5.21
CA GLY A 41 6.84 -15.16 -5.29
C GLY A 41 6.13 -15.34 -3.95
N HIS A 42 6.70 -14.83 -2.83
CA HIS A 42 5.98 -14.77 -1.57
C HIS A 42 4.76 -13.84 -1.67
N TRP A 43 4.91 -12.76 -2.44
CA TRP A 43 3.86 -11.82 -2.78
C TRP A 43 3.48 -12.01 -4.24
N VAL A 44 2.20 -12.33 -4.48
CA VAL A 44 1.65 -12.71 -5.77
C VAL A 44 1.04 -11.48 -6.45
N GLU A 45 1.28 -11.36 -7.76
CA GLU A 45 0.70 -10.28 -8.55
C GLU A 45 -0.84 -10.38 -8.55
N ASN A 46 -1.51 -9.23 -8.41
CA ASN A 46 -2.94 -9.07 -8.19
C ASN A 46 -3.48 -9.58 -6.84
N LYS A 47 -2.61 -10.01 -5.91
CA LYS A 47 -2.97 -10.27 -4.51
C LYS A 47 -2.32 -9.28 -3.55
N GLU A 48 -0.99 -9.29 -3.47
CA GLU A 48 -0.23 -8.41 -2.56
C GLU A 48 0.40 -7.22 -3.30
N TRP A 49 0.58 -7.31 -4.61
CA TRP A 49 1.13 -6.23 -5.43
C TRP A 49 0.59 -6.25 -6.85
N ARG A 50 0.78 -5.17 -7.59
CA ARG A 50 0.46 -5.11 -9.04
C ARG A 50 1.32 -4.09 -9.76
N ARG A 51 1.49 -4.27 -11.07
CA ARG A 51 2.01 -3.21 -11.94
C ARG A 51 0.92 -2.22 -12.32
N GLY A 52 1.19 -0.93 -12.14
CA GLY A 52 0.33 0.16 -12.57
C GLY A 52 0.45 0.41 -14.08
N ARG A 53 -0.50 1.17 -14.64
CA ARG A 53 -0.43 1.62 -16.05
C ARG A 53 0.79 2.51 -16.31
N ASP A 54 1.33 3.14 -15.27
CA ASP A 54 2.57 3.92 -15.29
C ASP A 54 3.84 3.05 -15.21
N GLY A 55 3.72 1.73 -15.21
CA GLY A 55 4.84 0.77 -15.14
C GLY A 55 5.41 0.58 -13.73
N ARG A 56 4.95 1.35 -12.74
CA ARG A 56 5.40 1.26 -11.34
C ARG A 56 4.77 0.08 -10.61
N ILE A 57 5.45 -0.39 -9.59
CA ILE A 57 4.92 -1.40 -8.66
C ILE A 57 4.13 -0.70 -7.56
N TRP A 58 2.89 -1.14 -7.40
CA TRP A 58 1.97 -0.74 -6.34
C TRP A 58 1.73 -1.93 -5.42
N ILE A 59 1.91 -1.73 -4.11
CA ILE A 59 1.67 -2.74 -3.08
C ILE A 59 0.26 -2.55 -2.53
N ASP A 60 -0.51 -3.63 -2.46
CA ASP A 60 -1.83 -3.65 -1.81
C ASP A 60 -1.65 -3.86 -0.30
N THR A 61 -1.89 -2.81 0.49
CA THR A 61 -1.76 -2.87 1.95
C THR A 61 -2.71 -3.90 2.57
N LYS A 62 -3.87 -4.15 1.96
CA LYS A 62 -4.81 -5.19 2.41
C LYS A 62 -4.37 -6.59 2.02
N GLY A 63 -3.74 -6.73 0.86
CA GLY A 63 -3.16 -8.00 0.42
C GLY A 63 -2.06 -8.47 1.36
N ILE A 64 -1.10 -7.58 1.67
CA ILE A 64 0.00 -7.92 2.59
C ILE A 64 -0.50 -8.19 4.02
N GLU A 65 -1.53 -7.48 4.48
CA GLU A 65 -2.17 -7.72 5.79
C GLU A 65 -2.76 -9.14 5.83
N ALA A 66 -3.52 -9.53 4.82
CA ALA A 66 -4.06 -10.89 4.70
C ALA A 66 -2.96 -11.95 4.63
N TRP A 67 -1.87 -11.70 3.88
CA TRP A 67 -0.72 -12.61 3.80
C TRP A 67 -0.05 -12.82 5.16
N VAL A 68 0.11 -11.77 5.97
CA VAL A 68 0.67 -11.88 7.32
C VAL A 68 -0.23 -12.72 8.22
N LEU A 69 -1.54 -12.49 8.15
CA LEU A 69 -2.50 -13.24 8.95
C LEU A 69 -2.54 -14.74 8.59
N GLN A 70 -2.36 -15.08 7.30
CA GLN A 70 -2.27 -16.47 6.84
C GLN A 70 -1.04 -17.22 7.37
N ALA A 71 0.02 -16.52 7.79
CA ALA A 71 1.21 -17.17 8.35
C ALA A 71 1.02 -17.68 9.81
N THR A 72 -0.19 -17.56 10.38
CA THR A 72 -0.46 -17.82 11.81
C THR A 72 -1.34 -19.05 12.06
N GLU A 73 -1.55 -19.94 11.09
CA GLU A 73 -2.23 -21.24 11.30
C GLU A 73 -1.26 -22.42 11.42
#